data_AF-A0A929XQS8-F1
#
_entry.id   AF-A0A929XQS8-F1
#
_cell.length_a   1.000
_cell.length_b   1.000
_cell.length_c   1.000
_cell.angle_alpha   90.00
_cell.angle_beta   90.00
_cell.angle_gamma   90.00
#
_symmetry.space_group_name_H-M   'P 1'
#
loop_
_entity.id
_entity.type
_entity.pdbx_description
1 polymer ?
#
loop_
_entity_poly.entity_id
_entity_poly.type
_entity_poly.pdbx_seq_one_letter_code
_entity_poly.pdbx_strand_id
1 'polypeptide(L)'
;MPGLVDFAEREEFESVAVKAYLEERFSTLHPAEYGVVVLGCTHFGYFRPALRSFFAKETQIIDGNAGTIRQLARVMGLSMTEEPFASRIPGFRASSAEVASAGGTSLAVPSPKMKFPQVTYFRSGKKVQEQETLDFYARLYHRLDQIS
;
A
#
# COMPACT_ATOMS: atom_id res chain seq x y z
N MET A 1 -1.69 14.91 -0.20
CA MET A 1 -3.10 15.27 0.07
C MET A 1 -3.15 15.91 1.45
N PRO A 2 -2.78 17.20 1.55
CA PRO A 2 -2.68 17.87 2.86
C PRO A 2 -4.02 17.90 3.59
N GLY A 3 -5.15 18.05 2.88
CA GLY A 3 -6.47 18.09 3.52
C GLY A 3 -6.83 16.86 4.36
N LEU A 4 -6.37 15.65 4.00
CA LEU A 4 -6.57 14.46 4.86
C LEU A 4 -5.82 14.55 6.18
N VAL A 5 -4.70 15.26 6.23
CA VAL A 5 -3.97 15.51 7.49
C VAL A 5 -4.80 16.43 8.37
N ASP A 6 -5.28 17.54 7.81
CA ASP A 6 -6.11 18.50 8.55
C ASP A 6 -7.40 17.86 9.09
N PHE A 7 -8.05 17.00 8.29
CA PHE A 7 -9.21 16.22 8.72
C PHE A 7 -8.87 15.29 9.89
N ALA A 8 -7.73 14.59 9.83
CA ALA A 8 -7.33 13.67 10.90
C ALA A 8 -6.98 14.41 12.20
N GLU A 9 -6.33 15.57 12.12
CA GLU A 9 -6.01 16.40 13.28
C GLU A 9 -7.25 16.98 13.98
N ARG A 10 -8.38 17.05 13.26
CA ARG A 10 -9.69 17.41 13.81
C ARG A 10 -10.57 16.20 14.17
N GLU A 11 -10.02 15.00 14.09
CA GLU A 11 -10.74 13.73 14.32
C GLU A 11 -11.96 13.53 13.41
N GLU A 12 -11.91 14.11 12.20
CA GLU A 12 -13.00 14.09 11.22
C GLU A 12 -12.72 13.05 10.13
N PHE A 13 -13.25 11.82 10.27
CA PHE A 13 -12.85 10.70 9.40
C PHE A 13 -13.89 10.26 8.36
N GLU A 14 -15.18 10.47 8.64
CA GLU A 14 -16.28 9.94 7.82
C GLU A 14 -17.28 11.01 7.39
N SER A 15 -16.91 12.28 7.50
CA SER A 15 -17.81 13.40 7.18
C SER A 15 -18.09 13.53 5.68
N VAL A 16 -19.14 14.29 5.36
CA VAL A 16 -19.44 14.69 3.97
C VAL A 16 -18.28 15.46 3.36
N ALA A 17 -17.58 16.29 4.14
CA ALA A 17 -16.45 17.08 3.68
C ALA A 17 -15.25 16.18 3.30
N VAL A 18 -14.98 15.12 4.07
CA VAL A 18 -13.95 14.12 3.74
C VAL A 18 -14.28 13.44 2.41
N LYS A 19 -15.53 13.01 2.22
CA LYS A 19 -15.95 12.33 0.98
C LYS A 19 -15.84 13.25 -0.23
N ALA A 20 -16.34 14.48 -0.12
CA ALA A 20 -16.24 15.49 -1.18
C ALA A 20 -14.79 15.81 -1.53
N TYR A 21 -13.91 15.91 -0.52
CA TYR A 21 -12.49 16.10 -0.75
C TYR A 21 -11.87 14.92 -1.50
N LEU A 22 -12.16 13.68 -1.10
CA LEU A 22 -11.66 12.48 -1.79
C LEU A 22 -12.18 12.40 -3.24
N GLU A 23 -13.46 12.69 -3.47
CA GLU A 23 -14.07 12.75 -4.81
C GLU A 23 -13.34 13.76 -5.70
N GLU A 24 -13.13 14.99 -5.21
CA GLU A 24 -12.37 16.02 -5.93
C GLU A 24 -10.95 15.54 -6.24
N ARG A 25 -10.26 14.97 -5.23
CA ARG A 25 -8.88 14.52 -5.37
C ARG A 25 -8.71 13.35 -6.31
N PHE A 26 -9.72 12.50 -6.45
CA PHE A 26 -9.71 11.33 -7.31
C PHE A 26 -10.47 11.52 -8.63
N SER A 27 -11.03 12.72 -8.87
CA SER A 27 -11.82 13.05 -10.06
C SER A 27 -11.16 12.69 -11.40
N THR A 28 -9.83 12.72 -11.46
CA THR A 28 -9.05 12.39 -12.67
C THR A 28 -8.45 10.98 -12.67
N LEU A 29 -8.72 10.18 -11.64
CA LEU A 29 -8.24 8.81 -11.54
C LEU A 29 -9.28 7.86 -12.11
N HIS A 30 -8.82 6.77 -12.73
CA HIS A 30 -9.68 5.63 -13.06
C HIS A 30 -9.42 4.52 -12.05
N PRO A 31 -10.27 4.35 -11.00
CA PRO A 31 -9.94 3.47 -9.89
C PRO A 31 -9.71 2.00 -10.28
N ALA A 32 -10.32 1.55 -11.38
CA ALA A 32 -10.15 0.20 -11.93
C ALA A 32 -8.74 -0.08 -12.49
N GLU A 33 -7.93 0.95 -12.76
CA GLU A 33 -6.57 0.79 -13.26
C GLU A 33 -5.55 0.51 -12.13
N TYR A 34 -5.97 0.58 -10.86
CA TYR A 34 -5.07 0.48 -9.71
C TYR A 34 -5.20 -0.88 -9.00
N GLY A 35 -4.13 -1.67 -9.03
CA GLY A 35 -4.03 -2.93 -8.27
C GLY A 35 -3.68 -2.74 -6.79
N VAL A 36 -2.94 -1.68 -6.43
CA VAL A 36 -2.48 -1.40 -5.07
C VAL A 36 -2.49 0.10 -4.79
N VAL A 37 -2.93 0.48 -3.58
CA VAL A 37 -2.89 1.84 -3.03
C VAL A 37 -2.05 1.83 -1.76
N VAL A 38 -1.02 2.67 -1.72
CA VAL A 38 -0.12 2.78 -0.57
C VAL A 38 -0.49 4.00 0.26
N LEU A 39 -0.79 3.80 1.54
CA LEU A 39 -1.04 4.85 2.52
C LEU A 39 0.31 5.37 3.06
N GLY A 40 0.92 6.29 2.30
CA GLY A 40 2.27 6.81 2.58
C GLY A 40 2.38 7.85 3.70
N CYS A 41 1.30 8.11 4.45
CA CYS A 41 1.28 9.04 5.58
C CYS A 41 0.63 8.35 6.78
N THR A 42 1.15 8.56 7.98
CA THR A 42 0.62 7.98 9.24
C THR A 42 -0.85 8.32 9.46
N HIS A 43 -1.32 9.48 9.02
CA HIS A 43 -2.73 9.90 9.13
C HIS A 43 -3.67 9.13 8.21
N PHE A 44 -3.19 8.62 7.07
CA PHE A 44 -4.08 8.09 6.04
C PHE A 44 -4.72 6.75 6.43
N GLY A 45 -4.17 6.06 7.42
CA GLY A 45 -4.76 4.83 7.97
C GLY A 45 -6.19 5.00 8.46
N TYR A 46 -6.53 6.17 9.02
CA TYR A 46 -7.86 6.45 9.57
C TYR A 46 -8.95 6.56 8.49
N PHE A 47 -8.58 6.94 7.27
CA PHE A 47 -9.51 7.07 6.15
C PHE A 47 -9.65 5.79 5.33
N ARG A 48 -9.12 4.64 5.80
CA ARG A 48 -9.23 3.36 5.09
C ARG A 48 -10.65 3.04 4.61
N PRO A 49 -11.71 3.19 5.44
CA PRO A 49 -13.08 2.95 4.99
C PRO A 49 -13.51 3.90 3.85
N ALA A 50 -13.24 5.20 4.00
CA ALA A 50 -13.56 6.20 3.00
C ALA A 50 -12.78 5.98 1.69
N LEU A 51 -11.49 5.65 1.76
CA LEU A 51 -10.68 5.32 0.59
C LEU A 51 -11.17 4.05 -0.11
N ARG A 52 -11.59 3.03 0.67
CA ARG A 52 -12.09 1.77 0.13
C ARG A 52 -13.32 1.94 -0.76
N SER A 53 -14.19 2.93 -0.52
CA SER A 53 -15.35 3.16 -1.38
C SER A 53 -15.01 3.70 -2.77
N PHE A 54 -13.80 4.22 -2.98
CA PHE A 54 -13.37 4.75 -4.28
C PHE A 54 -12.71 3.72 -5.18
N PHE A 55 -12.05 2.70 -4.62
CA PHE A 55 -11.27 1.73 -5.38
C PHE A 55 -12.03 0.42 -5.58
N ALA A 56 -11.61 -0.35 -6.59
CA ALA A 56 -12.15 -1.68 -6.82
C ALA A 56 -11.93 -2.57 -5.58
N LYS A 57 -12.79 -3.57 -5.42
CA LYS A 57 -12.73 -4.49 -4.27
C LYS A 57 -11.40 -5.24 -4.23
N GLU A 58 -10.85 -5.52 -5.41
CA GLU A 58 -9.60 -6.25 -5.65
C GLU A 58 -8.36 -5.38 -5.37
N THR A 59 -8.49 -4.05 -5.37
CA THR A 59 -7.38 -3.14 -5.09
C THR A 59 -6.87 -3.32 -3.67
N GLN A 60 -5.60 -3.66 -3.48
CA GLN A 60 -5.04 -3.78 -2.14
C GLN A 60 -4.76 -2.40 -1.55
N ILE A 61 -5.18 -2.13 -0.31
CA ILE A 61 -4.81 -0.90 0.41
C ILE A 61 -3.82 -1.28 1.51
N ILE A 62 -2.56 -0.87 1.34
CA ILE A 62 -1.44 -1.23 2.23
C ILE A 62 -0.86 0.01 2.92
N ASP A 63 -0.24 -0.19 4.08
CA ASP A 63 0.51 0.85 4.81
C ASP A 63 1.85 0.29 5.31
N GLY A 64 2.67 1.15 5.92
CA GLY A 64 3.98 0.78 6.46
C GLY A 64 3.95 0.15 7.85
N ASN A 65 2.81 0.09 8.55
CA ASN A 65 2.77 -0.21 9.98
C ASN A 65 3.24 -1.63 10.29
N ALA A 66 2.75 -2.63 9.56
CA ALA A 66 3.17 -4.01 9.74
C ALA A 66 4.67 -4.22 9.49
N GLY A 67 5.20 -3.54 8.46
CA GLY A 67 6.64 -3.53 8.18
C GLY A 67 7.45 -2.91 9.32
N THR A 68 7.00 -1.76 9.83
CA THR A 68 7.63 -1.07 10.96
C THR A 68 7.63 -1.93 12.23
N ILE A 69 6.51 -2.59 12.56
CA ILE A 69 6.41 -3.47 13.74
C ILE A 69 7.35 -4.66 13.61
N ARG A 70 7.41 -5.32 12.44
CA ARG A 70 8.36 -6.43 12.21
C ARG A 70 9.80 -5.98 12.33
N GLN A 71 10.12 -4.80 11.80
CA GLN A 71 11.46 -4.23 11.93
C GLN A 71 11.81 -3.92 13.38
N LEU A 72 10.87 -3.36 14.14
CA LEU A 72 11.04 -3.11 15.57
C LEU A 72 11.31 -4.42 16.32
N ALA A 73 10.49 -5.45 16.09
CA ALA A 73 10.66 -6.76 16.70
C ALA A 73 12.03 -7.37 16.37
N ARG A 74 12.46 -7.31 15.11
CA ARG A 74 13.78 -7.80 14.66
C ARG A 74 14.92 -7.08 15.39
N VAL A 75 14.86 -5.75 15.51
CA VAL A 75 15.88 -4.94 16.21
C VAL A 75 15.90 -5.24 17.71
N MET A 76 14.73 -5.50 18.29
CA MET A 76 14.59 -5.83 19.71
C MET A 76 14.80 -7.32 20.05
N GLY A 77 15.05 -8.18 19.05
CA GLY A 77 15.16 -9.62 19.26
C GLY A 77 13.85 -10.28 19.72
N LEU A 78 12.70 -9.68 19.41
CA LEU A 78 11.38 -10.19 19.77
C LEU A 78 10.88 -11.15 18.69
N SER A 79 10.22 -12.23 19.10
CA SER A 79 9.45 -13.09 18.19
C SER A 79 8.05 -12.50 17.97
N MET A 80 7.63 -12.42 16.71
CA MET A 80 6.26 -12.06 16.35
C MET A 80 5.45 -13.34 16.12
N THR A 81 4.23 -13.40 16.65
CA THR A 81 3.24 -14.37 16.19
C THR A 81 2.55 -13.78 14.96
N GLU A 82 2.73 -14.43 13.81
CA GLU A 82 2.00 -14.09 12.59
C GLU A 82 0.55 -14.59 12.72
N GLU A 83 -0.25 -13.96 13.58
CA GLU A 83 -1.70 -14.17 13.55
C GLU A 83 -2.20 -13.74 12.17
N PRO A 84 -2.73 -14.66 11.34
CA PRO A 84 -3.10 -14.36 9.96
C PRO A 84 -4.07 -13.19 9.92
N PHE A 85 -3.89 -12.26 8.97
CA PHE A 85 -4.78 -11.10 8.83
C PHE A 85 -6.29 -11.47 8.82
N ALA A 86 -6.62 -12.65 8.31
CA ALA A 86 -7.97 -13.20 8.30
C ALA A 86 -8.56 -13.45 9.71
N SER A 87 -7.75 -13.76 10.74
CA SER A 87 -8.24 -14.00 12.10
C SER A 87 -8.71 -12.73 12.81
N ARG A 88 -8.43 -11.54 12.26
CA ARG A 88 -8.72 -10.23 12.85
C ARG A 88 -9.99 -9.56 12.31
N ILE A 89 -10.69 -10.18 11.36
CA ILE A 89 -11.94 -9.67 10.80
C ILE A 89 -13.10 -10.54 11.32
N PRO A 90 -13.98 -10.01 12.20
CA PRO A 90 -15.17 -10.74 12.63
C PRO A 90 -16.02 -11.17 11.42
N GLY A 91 -16.17 -12.49 11.22
CA GLY A 91 -16.99 -13.07 10.14
C GLY A 91 -16.28 -13.43 8.85
N PHE A 92 -14.96 -13.18 8.70
CA PHE A 92 -14.21 -13.61 7.51
C PHE A 92 -13.55 -14.97 7.73
N ARG A 93 -14.13 -16.04 7.15
CA ARG A 93 -13.51 -17.37 7.16
C ARG A 93 -12.64 -17.54 5.91
N ALA A 94 -11.31 -17.37 6.07
CA ALA A 94 -10.39 -17.83 5.04
C ALA A 94 -10.51 -19.36 4.95
N SER A 95 -10.76 -19.89 3.75
CA SER A 95 -10.66 -21.33 3.49
C SER A 95 -9.20 -21.74 3.70
N SER A 96 -8.93 -22.44 4.79
CA SER A 96 -7.61 -22.93 5.15
C SER A 96 -7.07 -23.88 4.07
N ALA A 97 -6.08 -23.43 3.30
CA ALA A 97 -5.09 -24.35 2.75
C ALA A 97 -4.01 -24.50 3.82
N GLU A 98 -3.89 -25.70 4.36
CA GLU A 98 -2.93 -26.07 5.40
C GLU A 98 -1.50 -25.78 4.92
N VAL A 99 -0.71 -25.11 5.76
CA VAL A 99 0.75 -25.14 5.64
C VAL A 99 1.30 -25.58 6.98
N ALA A 100 1.70 -26.84 7.01
CA ALA A 100 2.34 -27.48 8.15
C ALA A 100 3.67 -26.77 8.49
N SER A 101 3.87 -26.56 9.79
CA SER A 101 5.11 -26.11 10.40
C SER A 101 6.21 -27.17 10.22
N ALA A 102 7.31 -26.80 9.57
CA ALA A 102 8.58 -27.49 9.71
C ALA A 102 9.76 -26.55 9.38
N GLY A 103 10.62 -26.34 10.37
CA GLY A 103 12.08 -26.19 10.18
C GLY A 103 12.60 -24.87 9.59
N GLY A 104 13.45 -24.20 10.36
CA GLY A 104 14.21 -23.03 9.90
C GLY A 104 15.05 -23.31 8.66
N THR A 105 14.84 -22.51 7.63
CA THR A 105 15.83 -22.09 6.65
C THR A 105 15.46 -20.67 6.25
N SER A 106 16.47 -19.78 6.17
CA SER A 106 16.30 -18.47 5.57
C SER A 106 15.80 -18.68 4.14
N LEU A 107 14.49 -18.49 3.93
CA LEU A 107 13.91 -18.43 2.61
C LEU A 107 14.47 -17.16 1.97
N ALA A 108 15.61 -17.32 1.29
CA ALA A 108 15.99 -16.40 0.24
C ALA A 108 14.75 -16.25 -0.65
N VAL A 109 14.09 -15.10 -0.57
CA VAL A 109 13.04 -14.74 -1.51
C VAL A 109 13.71 -14.82 -2.87
N PRO A 110 13.36 -15.80 -3.72
CA PRO A 110 13.95 -15.85 -5.04
C PRO A 110 13.41 -14.62 -5.74
N SER A 111 14.22 -13.59 -5.92
CA SER A 111 13.88 -12.45 -6.75
C SER A 111 13.59 -13.01 -8.13
N PRO A 112 12.31 -13.15 -8.54
CA PRO A 112 12.04 -13.52 -9.90
C PRO A 112 12.60 -12.35 -10.69
N LYS A 113 13.49 -12.61 -11.66
CA LYS A 113 13.81 -11.62 -12.69
C LYS A 113 12.53 -11.41 -13.51
N MET A 114 11.58 -10.70 -12.91
CA MET A 114 10.30 -10.36 -13.48
C MET A 114 10.65 -9.39 -14.60
N LYS A 115 10.56 -9.84 -15.85
CA LYS A 115 10.56 -8.91 -16.98
C LYS A 115 9.29 -8.09 -16.84
N PHE A 116 9.40 -6.95 -16.17
CA PHE A 116 8.26 -6.06 -16.00
C PHE A 116 7.77 -5.67 -17.40
N PRO A 117 6.46 -5.79 -17.68
CA PRO A 117 5.90 -5.23 -18.90
C PRO A 117 6.22 -3.74 -18.97
N GLN A 118 6.21 -3.18 -20.18
CA GLN A 118 6.38 -1.74 -20.44
C GLN A 118 5.68 -0.90 -19.34
N VAL A 119 6.47 -0.30 -18.44
CA VAL A 119 5.93 0.42 -17.29
C VAL A 119 5.39 1.76 -17.79
N THR A 120 4.09 2.00 -17.56
CA THR A 120 3.49 3.32 -17.81
C THR A 120 3.44 4.10 -16.52
N TYR A 121 4.07 5.27 -16.50
CA TYR A 121 4.09 6.14 -15.32
C TYR A 121 2.92 7.13 -15.36
N PHE A 122 2.31 7.33 -14.19
CA PHE A 122 1.29 8.34 -13.97
C PHE A 122 1.71 9.25 -12.83
N ARG A 123 1.53 10.56 -13.00
CA ARG A 123 1.71 11.55 -11.94
C ARG A 123 0.40 12.29 -11.75
N SER A 124 -0.19 12.16 -10.57
CA SER A 124 -1.50 12.76 -10.25
C SER A 124 -2.58 12.38 -11.28
N GLY A 125 -2.65 11.11 -11.66
CA GLY A 125 -3.62 10.59 -12.64
C GLY A 125 -3.31 10.88 -14.11
N LYS A 126 -2.31 11.71 -14.41
CA LYS A 126 -1.94 12.03 -15.80
C LYS A 126 -0.77 11.15 -16.24
N LYS A 127 -0.90 10.55 -17.43
CA LYS A 127 0.17 9.78 -18.05
C LYS A 127 1.39 10.69 -18.24
N VAL A 128 2.55 10.26 -17.76
CA VAL A 128 3.82 10.97 -17.93
C VAL A 128 4.35 10.64 -19.32
N GLN A 129 4.50 11.67 -20.16
CA GLN A 129 5.04 11.55 -21.52
C GLN A 129 6.38 12.27 -21.70
N GLU A 130 6.72 13.17 -20.77
CA GLU A 130 7.95 13.96 -20.81
C GLU A 130 9.17 13.08 -20.51
N GLN A 131 10.12 13.05 -21.46
CA GLN A 131 11.29 12.17 -21.39
C GLN A 131 12.17 12.46 -20.16
N GLU A 132 12.35 13.73 -19.81
CA GLU A 132 13.15 14.12 -18.65
C GLU A 132 12.60 13.53 -17.33
N THR A 133 11.28 13.58 -17.16
CA THR A 133 10.61 12.99 -16.00
C THR A 133 10.71 11.46 -15.99
N LEU A 134 10.61 10.82 -17.16
CA LEU A 134 10.80 9.37 -17.29
C LEU A 134 12.23 8.95 -16.95
N ASP A 135 13.23 9.68 -17.44
CA ASP A 135 14.64 9.43 -17.14
C ASP A 135 14.93 9.61 -15.64
N PHE A 136 14.29 10.58 -15.00
CA PHE A 136 14.35 10.76 -13.55
C PHE A 136 13.80 9.53 -12.80
N TYR A 137 12.64 9.02 -13.20
CA TYR A 137 12.07 7.80 -12.59
C TYR A 137 12.94 6.57 -12.84
N ALA A 138 13.55 6.43 -14.02
CA ALA A 138 14.49 5.37 -14.32
C ALA A 138 15.72 5.43 -13.40
N ARG A 139 16.29 6.62 -13.17
CA ARG A 139 17.42 6.81 -12.24
C ARG A 139 17.04 6.42 -10.80
N LEU A 140 15.85 6.80 -10.33
CA LEU A 140 15.36 6.39 -9.01
C LEU A 140 15.22 4.87 -8.91
N TYR A 141 14.66 4.23 -9.93
CA TYR A 141 14.51 2.78 -9.99
C TYR A 141 15.87 2.07 -9.91
N HIS A 142 16.84 2.50 -10.73
CA HIS A 142 18.19 1.94 -10.69
C HIS A 142 18.86 2.13 -9.33
N ARG A 143 18.62 3.25 -8.64
CA ARG A 143 19.14 3.47 -7.30
C ARG A 143 18.51 2.51 -6.28
N LEU A 144 17.21 2.23 -6.38
CA LEU A 144 16.51 1.30 -5.50
C LEU A 144 17.04 -0.14 -5.67
N ASP A 145 17.27 -0.57 -6.91
CA ASP A 145 17.82 -1.90 -7.24
C ASP A 145 19.24 -2.12 -6.68
N GLN A 146 20.03 -1.05 -6.54
CA GLN A 146 21.38 -1.12 -5.96
C GLN A 146 21.40 -1.24 -4.43
N ILE A 147 20.30 -0.91 -3.75
CA ILE A 147 20.23 -0.87 -2.28
C ILE A 147 19.30 -1.94 -1.68
N SER A 148 18.52 -2.63 -2.52
CA SER A 148 17.69 -3.79 -2.16
C SER A 148 18.48 -5.08 -2.22
#